data_AF-A0A7S1H2T2-F1
#
_entry.id   AF-A0A7S1H2T2-F1
#
_cell.length_a   1.000
_cell.length_b   1.000
_cell.length_c   1.000
_cell.angle_alpha   90.00
_cell.angle_beta   90.00
_cell.angle_gamma   90.00
#
_symmetry.space_group_name_H-M   'P 1'
#
loop_
_entity.id
_entity.type
_entity.pdbx_description
1 polymer ?
#
loop_
_entity_poly.entity_id
_entity_poly.type
_entity_poly.pdbx_seq_one_letter_code
_entity_poly.pdbx_strand_id
1 'polypeptide(L)'
;EQVFKAKKKAAQSGHRLLKKKADALKVKFRDYAKSIAETKASMAGDAASAFFSLTQAEYAAGNFKQKVAEGSLTARVRVGAGIDNVAGVKLPVFTKYETGAAAD
;
A
#
# COMPACT_ATOMS: atom_id res chain seq x y z
N GLU A 1 -29.95 -3.22 -43.30
CA GLU A 1 -29.71 -4.38 -42.40
C GLU A 1 -28.26 -4.59 -41.94
N GLN A 2 -27.24 -4.49 -42.82
CA GLN A 2 -25.84 -4.76 -42.44
C GLN A 2 -25.31 -3.86 -41.29
N VAL A 3 -25.77 -2.61 -41.20
CA VAL A 3 -25.38 -1.67 -40.13
C VAL A 3 -25.77 -2.19 -38.74
N PHE A 4 -26.96 -2.77 -38.58
CA PHE A 4 -27.41 -3.32 -37.29
C PHE A 4 -26.65 -4.60 -36.91
N LYS A 5 -26.33 -5.45 -37.90
CA LYS A 5 -25.49 -6.64 -37.72
C LYS A 5 -24.07 -6.24 -37.25
N ALA A 6 -23.49 -5.21 -37.85
CA ALA A 6 -22.19 -4.67 -37.45
C ALA A 6 -22.21 -4.07 -36.03
N LYS A 7 -23.23 -3.26 -35.70
CA LYS A 7 -23.42 -2.71 -34.34
C LYS A 7 -23.55 -3.80 -33.28
N LYS A 8 -24.32 -4.86 -33.55
CA LYS A 8 -24.46 -6.01 -32.65
C LYS A 8 -23.12 -6.71 -32.42
N LYS A 9 -22.34 -6.96 -33.48
CA LYS A 9 -21.01 -7.58 -33.38
C LYS A 9 -20.03 -6.71 -32.59
N ALA A 10 -20.03 -5.40 -32.82
CA ALA A 10 -19.21 -4.44 -32.08
C ALA A 10 -19.57 -4.41 -30.59
N ALA A 11 -20.86 -4.38 -30.26
CA ALA A 11 -21.34 -4.42 -28.88
C ALA A 11 -20.95 -5.73 -28.17
N GLN A 12 -21.08 -6.88 -28.84
CA GLN A 12 -20.64 -8.17 -28.31
C GLN A 12 -19.13 -8.20 -28.03
N SER A 13 -18.32 -7.64 -28.93
CA SER A 13 -16.88 -7.52 -28.73
C SER A 13 -16.54 -6.58 -27.57
N GLY A 14 -17.18 -5.41 -27.49
CA GLY A 14 -17.02 -4.44 -26.42
C GLY A 14 -17.37 -5.02 -25.05
N HIS A 15 -18.50 -5.72 -24.95
CA HIS A 15 -18.89 -6.43 -23.73
C HIS A 15 -17.83 -7.46 -23.31
N ARG A 16 -17.33 -8.27 -24.26
CA ARG A 16 -16.28 -9.26 -23.98
C ARG A 16 -14.99 -8.61 -23.47
N LEU A 17 -14.59 -7.47 -24.03
CA LEU A 17 -13.40 -6.73 -23.58
C LEU A 17 -13.58 -6.15 -22.16
N LEU A 18 -14.74 -5.53 -21.90
CA LEU A 18 -15.05 -4.99 -20.58
C LEU A 18 -15.15 -6.09 -19.52
N LYS A 19 -15.73 -7.24 -19.87
CA LYS A 19 -15.83 -8.39 -18.98
C LYS A 19 -14.44 -8.92 -18.60
N LYS A 20 -13.53 -9.07 -19.57
CA LYS A 20 -12.13 -9.46 -19.30
C LYS A 20 -11.41 -8.46 -18.38
N LYS A 21 -11.60 -7.15 -18.60
CA LYS A 21 -11.06 -6.11 -17.72
C LYS A 21 -11.62 -6.23 -16.29
N ALA A 22 -12.93 -6.40 -16.16
CA ALA A 22 -13.59 -6.54 -14.86
C ALA A 22 -13.12 -7.78 -14.10
N ASP A 23 -12.93 -8.91 -14.79
CA ASP A 23 -12.45 -10.14 -14.16
C ASP A 23 -10.98 -10.01 -13.72
N ALA A 24 -10.12 -9.38 -14.52
CA ALA A 24 -8.74 -9.07 -14.12
C ALA A 24 -8.68 -8.16 -12.88
N LEU A 25 -9.52 -7.12 -12.84
CA LEU A 25 -9.63 -6.23 -11.68
C LEU A 25 -10.12 -6.97 -10.43
N LYS A 26 -11.09 -7.88 -10.56
CA LYS A 26 -11.58 -8.69 -9.43
C LYS A 26 -10.50 -9.60 -8.86
N VAL A 27 -9.68 -10.22 -9.70
CA VAL A 27 -8.55 -11.04 -9.25
C VAL A 27 -7.58 -10.19 -8.43
N LYS A 28 -7.15 -9.04 -8.99
CA LYS A 28 -6.24 -8.13 -8.28
C LYS A 28 -6.81 -7.59 -6.98
N PHE A 29 -8.10 -7.25 -6.96
CA PHE A 29 -8.77 -6.84 -5.74
C PHE A 29 -8.72 -7.92 -4.65
N ARG A 30 -8.95 -9.19 -5.03
CA ARG A 30 -8.86 -10.32 -4.09
C ARG A 30 -7.44 -10.54 -3.60
N ASP A 31 -6.45 -10.43 -4.48
CA ASP A 31 -5.03 -10.53 -4.11
C ASP A 31 -4.65 -9.46 -3.09
N TYR A 32 -5.05 -8.20 -3.34
CA TYR A 32 -4.82 -7.10 -2.40
C TYR A 32 -5.56 -7.30 -1.08
N ALA A 33 -6.82 -7.73 -1.10
CA ALA A 33 -7.57 -8.00 0.13
C ALA A 33 -6.91 -9.10 0.98
N LYS A 34 -6.39 -10.15 0.34
CA LYS A 34 -5.63 -11.21 1.01
C LYS A 34 -4.35 -10.66 1.64
N SER A 35 -3.55 -9.92 0.86
CA SER A 35 -2.32 -9.29 1.35
C SER A 35 -2.56 -8.33 2.53
N ILE A 36 -3.65 -7.55 2.49
CA ILE A 36 -4.06 -6.66 3.58
C ILE A 36 -4.40 -7.47 4.84
N ALA A 37 -5.16 -8.56 4.71
CA ALA A 37 -5.53 -9.40 5.84
C ALA A 37 -4.31 -10.05 6.51
N GLU A 38 -3.39 -10.60 5.69
CA GLU A 38 -2.14 -11.20 6.17
C GLU A 38 -1.24 -10.16 6.86
N THR A 39 -1.05 -9.00 6.24
CA THR A 39 -0.24 -7.91 6.81
C THR A 39 -0.83 -7.40 8.11
N LYS A 40 -2.15 -7.21 8.18
CA LYS A 40 -2.83 -6.77 9.40
C LYS A 40 -2.67 -7.78 10.54
N ALA A 41 -2.69 -9.07 10.25
CA ALA A 41 -2.46 -10.12 11.24
C ALA A 41 -1.01 -10.09 11.77
N SER A 42 -0.02 -9.97 10.87
CA SER A 42 1.40 -9.82 11.26
C SER A 42 1.64 -8.57 12.10
N MET A 43 1.02 -7.45 11.73
CA MET A 43 1.20 -6.15 12.37
C MET A 43 0.85 -6.16 13.87
N ALA A 44 -0.10 -7.00 14.30
CA ALA A 44 -0.42 -7.14 15.72
C ALA A 44 0.74 -7.77 16.52
N GLY A 45 1.43 -8.76 15.95
CA GLY A 45 2.62 -9.36 16.54
C GLY A 45 3.81 -8.39 16.56
N ASP A 46 4.02 -7.67 15.46
CA ASP A 46 5.06 -6.65 15.35
C ASP A 46 4.85 -5.49 16.33
N ALA A 47 3.59 -5.09 16.57
CA ALA A 47 3.27 -4.08 17.57
C ALA A 47 3.60 -4.57 18.99
N ALA A 48 3.25 -5.82 19.32
CA ALA A 48 3.53 -6.39 20.64
C ALA A 48 5.05 -6.48 20.91
N SER A 49 5.85 -6.90 19.92
CA SER A 49 7.31 -6.95 20.05
C SER A 49 7.94 -5.56 20.13
N ALA A 50 7.41 -4.58 19.38
CA ALA A 50 7.82 -3.18 19.50
C ALA A 50 7.53 -2.59 20.88
N PHE A 51 6.34 -2.85 21.44
CA PHE A 51 6.00 -2.42 22.80
C PHE A 51 6.91 -3.06 23.84
N PHE A 52 7.21 -4.35 23.71
CA PHE A 52 8.15 -5.02 24.61
C PHE A 52 9.58 -4.46 24.50
N SER A 53 10.03 -4.12 23.29
CA SER A 53 11.33 -3.46 23.09
C SER A 53 11.36 -2.08 23.75
N LEU A 54 10.25 -1.34 23.68
CA LEU A 54 10.10 -0.05 24.34
C LEU A 54 10.13 -0.18 25.87
N THR A 55 9.45 -1.17 26.46
CA THR A 55 9.49 -1.37 27.92
C THR A 55 10.86 -1.79 28.42
N GLN A 56 11.62 -2.58 27.66
CA GLN A 56 13.01 -2.89 27.98
C GLN A 56 13.90 -1.64 27.98
N ALA A 57 13.73 -0.77 26.98
CA ALA A 57 14.46 0.49 26.91
C ALA A 57 14.08 1.41 28.08
N GLU A 58 12.79 1.50 28.44
CA GLU A 58 12.32 2.28 29.59
C GLU A 58 12.84 1.73 30.92
N TYR A 59 12.94 0.39 31.05
CA TYR A 59 13.52 -0.24 32.24
C TYR A 59 15.01 0.10 32.40
N ALA A 60 15.77 0.09 31.30
CA ALA A 60 17.21 0.35 31.34
C ALA A 60 17.58 1.83 31.49
N ALA A 61 16.85 2.74 30.83
CA ALA A 61 17.21 4.16 30.72
C ALA A 61 16.24 5.10 31.46
N GLY A 62 15.18 4.59 32.07
CA GLY A 62 14.09 5.38 32.63
C GLY A 62 13.21 6.01 31.55
N ASN A 63 12.39 7.01 31.91
CA ASN A 63 11.51 7.69 30.96
C ASN A 63 12.29 8.66 30.06
N PHE A 64 12.47 8.30 28.78
CA PHE A 64 13.17 9.11 27.77
C PHE A 64 12.24 9.76 26.72
N LYS A 65 10.90 9.67 26.90
CA LYS A 65 9.92 10.18 25.92
C LYS A 65 10.09 11.67 25.64
N GLN A 66 10.30 12.45 26.70
CA GLN A 66 10.49 13.89 26.57
C GLN A 66 11.77 14.24 25.81
N LYS A 67 12.87 13.55 26.11
CA LYS A 67 14.15 13.75 25.40
C LYS A 67 14.07 13.44 23.90
N VAL A 68 13.30 12.41 23.53
CA VAL A 68 13.07 12.08 22.11
C VAL A 68 12.20 13.14 21.43
N ALA A 69 11.19 13.67 22.13
CA ALA A 69 10.31 14.71 21.59
C ALA A 69 11.03 16.06 21.38
N GLU A 70 12.05 16.36 22.20
CA GLU A 70 12.88 17.57 22.10
C GLU A 70 13.96 17.47 21.00
N GLY A 71 14.20 16.28 20.43
CA GLY A 71 15.20 16.07 19.36
C GLY A 71 14.81 16.66 18.00
N SER A 72 15.80 16.90 17.12
CA SER A 72 15.58 17.46 15.78
C SER A 72 14.64 16.58 14.93
N LEU A 73 13.56 17.21 14.44
CA LEU A 73 12.36 16.56 13.88
C LEU A 73 12.43 16.27 12.37
N THR A 74 13.60 16.31 11.74
CA THR A 74 13.68 15.94 10.32
C THR A 74 13.47 14.43 10.17
N ALA A 75 12.40 14.05 9.47
CA ALA A 75 12.08 12.64 9.24
C ALA A 75 13.19 11.94 8.44
N ARG A 76 13.84 10.95 9.07
CA ARG A 76 14.83 10.06 8.46
C ARG A 76 14.19 9.15 7.42
N VAL A 77 13.06 8.53 7.78
CA VAL A 77 12.26 7.70 6.88
C VAL A 77 11.15 8.55 6.28
N ARG A 78 11.05 8.55 4.94
CA ARG A 78 10.04 9.30 4.19
C ARG A 78 9.28 8.38 3.24
N VAL A 79 8.14 8.89 2.78
CA VAL A 79 7.26 8.18 1.85
C VAL A 79 7.18 8.95 0.54
N GLY A 80 7.46 8.27 -0.56
CA GLY A 80 7.26 8.78 -1.92
C GLY A 80 5.95 8.26 -2.50
N ALA A 81 5.26 9.09 -3.27
CA ALA A 81 4.06 8.68 -4.00
C ALA A 81 4.43 8.30 -5.45
N GLY A 82 3.87 7.18 -5.91
CA GLY A 82 3.95 6.71 -7.29
C GLY A 82 2.56 6.33 -7.82
N ILE A 83 2.49 6.00 -9.10
CA ILE A 83 1.25 5.54 -9.74
C ILE A 83 1.50 4.16 -10.35
N ASP A 84 0.70 3.18 -9.95
CA ASP A 84 0.65 1.85 -10.55
C ASP A 84 -0.58 1.73 -11.46
N ASN A 85 -0.44 1.08 -12.62
CA ASN A 85 -1.55 0.90 -13.57
C ASN A 85 -2.02 -0.56 -13.58
N VAL A 86 -3.23 -0.79 -13.08
CA VAL A 86 -3.85 -2.12 -13.05
C VAL A 86 -5.03 -2.15 -14.02
N ALA A 87 -4.85 -2.87 -15.13
CA ALA A 87 -5.86 -3.03 -16.18
C ALA A 87 -6.45 -1.69 -16.71
N GLY A 88 -5.63 -0.64 -16.75
CA GLY A 88 -6.03 0.71 -17.17
C GLY A 88 -6.63 1.57 -16.07
N VAL A 89 -6.57 1.14 -14.80
CA VAL A 89 -6.90 1.95 -13.62
C VAL A 89 -5.61 2.41 -12.95
N LYS A 90 -5.45 3.71 -12.72
CA LYS A 90 -4.28 4.30 -12.04
C LYS A 90 -4.51 4.26 -10.52
N LEU A 91 -3.64 3.57 -9.79
CA LEU A 91 -3.65 3.43 -8.34
C LEU A 91 -2.46 4.21 -7.75
N PRO A 92 -2.67 5.07 -6.74
CA PRO A 92 -1.56 5.64 -6.00
C PRO A 92 -0.88 4.56 -5.15
N VAL A 93 0.44 4.48 -5.23
CA VAL A 93 1.25 3.54 -4.45
C VAL A 93 2.32 4.30 -3.69
N PHE A 94 2.59 3.85 -2.47
CA PHE A 94 3.59 4.48 -1.60
C PHE A 94 4.87 3.64 -1.58
N THR A 95 6.01 4.32 -1.65
CA THR A 95 7.34 3.71 -1.51
C THR A 95 8.06 4.33 -0.33
N LYS A 96 8.66 3.49 0.51
CA LYS A 96 9.52 3.98 1.59
C LYS A 96 10.89 4.31 1.01
N TYR A 97 11.47 5.45 1.41
CA TYR A 97 12.86 5.75 1.15
C TYR A 97 13.50 6.34 2.41
N GLU A 98 14.76 6.00 2.62
CA GLU A 98 15.56 6.56 3.69
C GLU A 98 16.35 7.73 3.12
N THR A 99 15.99 8.93 3.52
CA THR A 99 16.94 10.03 3.51
C THR A 99 17.94 9.69 4.60
N GLY A 100 19.07 9.09 4.21
CA GLY A 100 20.19 8.83 5.10
C GLY A 100 20.43 10.04 5.99
N ALA A 101 20.85 9.80 7.24
CA ALA A 101 21.14 10.86 8.20
C ALA A 101 21.91 11.96 7.47
N ALA A 102 21.29 13.14 7.32
CA ALA A 102 22.03 14.28 6.83
C ALA A 102 23.25 14.37 7.74
N ALA A 103 24.43 14.17 7.15
CA ALA A 103 25.69 14.40 7.79
C ALA A 103 25.68 15.84 8.32
N ASP A 104 26.01 15.98 9.60
CA ASP A 104 26.53 17.18 10.28
C ASP A 104 25.85 18.53 10.01
#